data_AF-A0A3D4BAG9-F1
#
_entry.id   AF-A0A3D4BAG9-F1
#
_cell.length_a   1.000
_cell.length_b   1.000
_cell.length_c   1.000
_cell.angle_alpha   90.00
_cell.angle_beta   90.00
_cell.angle_gamma   90.00
#
_symmetry.space_group_name_H-M   'P 1'
#
loop_
_entity.id
_entity.type
_entity.pdbx_description
1 polymer ?
#
loop_
_entity_poly.entity_id
_entity_poly.type
_entity_poly.pdbx_seq_one_letter_code
_entity_poly.pdbx_strand_id
1 'polypeptide(L)'
;MMREKILALLCTGLIATFAKPGFSQTNISALMERPAMQAVRVDQSPDIDGDVLNDPVWSAATPVTEFWQTKPRSGEAATEKTEVRIVYTTSTFYVGVVCFDREPEQIIVADSRRDSDLDDTDSFRIILDTYLDRQNGFVFGTNPAAIEYDAQVAREGQDGGGRNSGGSASGFNLNWDAAWT
;
A
#
# COMPACT_ATOMS: atom_id res chain seq x y z
N MET A 1 -3.72 -57.83 76.76
CA MET A 1 -4.64 -58.65 75.94
C MET A 1 -5.00 -57.87 74.70
N MET A 2 -4.44 -58.26 73.53
CA MET A 2 -4.84 -57.90 72.14
C MET A 2 -4.86 -56.40 71.76
N ARG A 3 -4.54 -55.95 70.54
CA ARG A 3 -3.88 -56.42 69.31
C ARG A 3 -3.74 -55.13 68.47
N GLU A 4 -2.77 -55.13 67.57
CA GLU A 4 -2.36 -54.09 66.62
C GLU A 4 -3.50 -53.45 65.79
N LYS A 5 -3.23 -52.25 65.26
CA LYS A 5 -3.35 -51.93 63.81
C LYS A 5 -2.69 -50.59 63.48
N ILE A 6 -1.63 -50.68 62.69
CA ILE A 6 -1.00 -49.57 61.96
C ILE A 6 -1.92 -49.17 60.81
N LEU A 7 -2.20 -47.86 60.66
CA LEU A 7 -2.79 -47.31 59.45
C LEU A 7 -1.90 -46.18 58.94
N ALA A 8 -1.12 -46.48 57.91
CA ALA A 8 -0.36 -45.50 57.15
C ALA A 8 -1.32 -44.77 56.19
N LEU A 9 -1.46 -43.46 56.35
CA LEU A 9 -2.18 -42.60 55.42
C LEU A 9 -1.16 -42.00 54.43
N LEU A 10 -1.12 -42.53 53.21
CA LEU A 10 -0.36 -41.95 52.10
C LEU A 10 -1.14 -40.73 51.56
N CYS A 11 -0.65 -39.53 51.85
CA CYS A 11 -1.10 -38.30 51.19
C CYS A 11 -0.58 -38.28 49.74
N THR A 12 -1.40 -38.73 48.79
CA THR A 12 -1.18 -38.43 47.37
C THR A 12 -1.58 -36.98 47.10
N GLY A 13 -0.58 -36.10 46.91
CA GLY A 13 -0.78 -34.74 46.44
C GLY A 13 -1.20 -34.72 44.97
N LEU A 14 -2.41 -34.23 44.69
CA LEU A 14 -2.87 -33.95 43.34
C LEU A 14 -2.46 -32.51 42.98
N ILE A 15 -1.41 -32.34 42.18
CA ILE A 15 -1.09 -31.05 41.57
C ILE A 15 -2.05 -30.85 40.40
N ALA A 16 -3.10 -30.05 40.60
CA ALA A 16 -3.93 -29.57 39.51
C ALA A 16 -3.19 -28.47 38.75
N THR A 17 -2.50 -28.83 37.66
CA THR A 17 -2.03 -27.86 36.67
C THR A 17 -3.24 -27.26 35.96
N PHE A 18 -3.64 -26.05 36.33
CA PHE A 18 -4.53 -25.24 35.51
C PHE A 18 -3.75 -24.80 34.27
N ALA A 19 -3.97 -25.48 33.14
CA ALA A 19 -3.59 -24.94 31.85
C ALA A 19 -4.35 -23.63 31.67
N LYS A 20 -3.63 -22.50 31.72
CA LYS A 20 -4.19 -21.21 31.32
C LYS A 20 -4.62 -21.37 29.86
N PRO A 21 -5.88 -21.13 29.48
CA PRO A 21 -6.22 -21.01 28.07
C PRO A 21 -5.35 -19.89 27.52
N GLY A 22 -4.35 -20.26 26.72
CA GLY A 22 -3.61 -19.30 25.93
C GLY A 22 -4.62 -18.71 24.96
N PHE A 23 -4.94 -17.43 25.13
CA PHE A 23 -5.53 -16.67 24.04
C PHE A 23 -4.50 -16.70 22.93
N SER A 24 -4.68 -17.60 21.97
CA SER A 24 -4.03 -17.48 20.68
C SER A 24 -4.51 -16.14 20.14
N GLN A 25 -3.61 -15.16 20.04
CA GLN A 25 -3.87 -14.00 19.23
C GLN A 25 -4.04 -14.54 17.81
N THR A 26 -5.28 -14.74 17.39
CA THR A 26 -5.58 -14.88 15.98
C THR A 26 -5.06 -13.59 15.36
N ASN A 27 -3.94 -13.68 14.63
CA ASN A 27 -3.40 -12.56 13.87
C ASN A 27 -4.46 -12.18 12.85
N ILE A 28 -5.34 -11.24 13.20
CA ILE A 28 -6.43 -10.79 12.33
C ILE A 28 -5.83 -10.18 11.04
N SER A 29 -4.63 -9.61 11.12
CA SER A 29 -3.84 -9.16 9.97
C SER A 29 -3.40 -10.29 9.03
N ALA A 30 -3.29 -11.54 9.49
CA ALA A 30 -2.97 -12.69 8.65
C ALA A 30 -4.23 -13.30 7.97
N LEU A 31 -5.43 -12.89 8.42
CA LEU A 31 -6.72 -13.32 7.84
C LEU A 31 -7.29 -12.33 6.82
N MET A 32 -6.77 -11.10 6.75
CA MET A 32 -7.13 -10.19 5.66
C MET A 32 -6.33 -10.57 4.43
N GLU A 33 -7.00 -11.18 3.46
CA GLU A 33 -6.45 -11.40 2.14
C GLU A 33 -6.00 -10.04 1.57
N ARG A 34 -4.80 -9.97 1.01
CA ARG A 34 -4.29 -8.72 0.42
C ARG A 34 -5.25 -8.28 -0.68
N PRO A 35 -5.62 -6.99 -0.74
CA PRO A 35 -6.43 -6.49 -1.84
C PRO A 35 -5.77 -6.84 -3.17
N ALA A 36 -6.58 -7.36 -4.09
CA ALA A 36 -6.14 -7.77 -5.40
C ALA A 36 -6.97 -7.03 -6.44
N MET A 37 -6.34 -6.70 -7.56
CA MET A 37 -7.02 -6.16 -8.72
C MET A 37 -6.51 -6.82 -10.00
N GLN A 38 -7.38 -6.85 -11.01
CA GLN A 38 -7.06 -7.47 -12.29
C GLN A 38 -6.59 -6.39 -13.28
N ALA A 39 -5.38 -6.56 -13.80
CA ALA A 39 -4.92 -5.82 -14.98
C ALA A 39 -5.51 -6.46 -16.24
N VAL A 40 -5.98 -5.65 -17.19
CA VAL A 40 -6.64 -6.14 -18.43
C VAL A 40 -5.75 -5.93 -19.64
N ARG A 41 -5.57 -6.98 -20.46
CA ARG A 41 -4.84 -6.85 -21.73
C ARG A 41 -5.72 -6.14 -22.75
N VAL A 42 -5.17 -5.14 -23.43
CA VAL A 42 -5.82 -4.42 -24.53
C VAL A 42 -4.95 -4.50 -25.79
N ASP A 43 -5.59 -4.52 -26.96
CA ASP A 43 -4.88 -4.56 -28.24
C ASP A 43 -4.55 -3.15 -28.77
N GLN A 44 -5.32 -2.14 -28.34
CA GLN A 44 -5.07 -0.72 -28.62
C GLN A 44 -4.63 -0.04 -27.33
N SER A 45 -3.58 0.78 -27.42
CA SER A 45 -3.13 1.62 -26.30
C SER A 45 -4.13 2.75 -26.02
N PRO A 46 -4.30 3.15 -24.75
CA PRO A 46 -5.00 4.39 -24.42
C PRO A 46 -4.21 5.60 -24.91
N ASP A 47 -4.91 6.70 -25.15
CA ASP A 47 -4.28 7.99 -25.42
C ASP A 47 -3.74 8.58 -24.11
N ILE A 48 -2.56 9.19 -24.16
CA ILE A 48 -1.89 9.79 -23.00
C ILE A 48 -2.19 11.29 -22.97
N ASP A 49 -3.44 11.63 -22.67
CA ASP A 49 -3.94 13.00 -22.63
C ASP A 49 -4.61 13.38 -21.29
N GLY A 50 -4.68 12.42 -20.35
CA GLY A 50 -5.32 12.56 -19.05
C GLY A 50 -6.82 12.27 -19.02
N ASP A 51 -7.47 11.99 -20.16
CA ASP A 51 -8.91 11.69 -20.21
C ASP A 51 -9.22 10.20 -20.02
N VAL A 52 -9.23 9.77 -18.75
CA VAL A 52 -9.53 8.38 -18.39
C VAL A 52 -11.02 8.02 -18.54
N LEU A 53 -11.92 9.00 -18.39
CA LEU A 53 -13.37 8.74 -18.34
C LEU A 53 -14.00 8.62 -19.72
N ASN A 54 -13.47 9.34 -20.72
CA ASN A 54 -14.03 9.31 -22.08
C ASN A 54 -13.20 8.46 -23.06
N ASP A 55 -12.00 8.00 -22.70
CA ASP A 55 -11.26 7.04 -23.52
C ASP A 55 -11.86 5.62 -23.38
N PRO A 56 -12.35 5.03 -24.49
CA PRO A 56 -13.02 3.73 -24.48
C PRO A 56 -12.11 2.55 -24.08
N VAL A 57 -10.79 2.67 -24.22
CA VAL A 57 -9.85 1.60 -23.84
C VAL A 57 -9.97 1.29 -22.35
N TRP A 58 -10.18 2.32 -21.51
CA TRP A 58 -10.31 2.16 -20.07
C TRP A 58 -11.58 1.43 -19.63
N SER A 59 -12.63 1.41 -20.47
CA SER A 59 -13.87 0.71 -20.17
C SER A 59 -13.71 -0.81 -20.08
N ALA A 60 -12.62 -1.35 -20.63
CA ALA A 60 -12.28 -2.77 -20.54
C ALA A 60 -11.88 -3.21 -19.12
N ALA A 61 -11.39 -2.29 -18.28
CA ALA A 61 -10.94 -2.56 -16.93
C ALA A 61 -11.99 -2.14 -15.89
N THR A 62 -12.32 -3.04 -14.96
CA THR A 62 -13.13 -2.69 -13.79
C THR A 62 -12.28 -1.81 -12.85
N PRO A 63 -12.76 -0.62 -12.45
CA PRO A 63 -12.01 0.24 -11.55
C PRO A 63 -11.97 -0.33 -10.14
N VAL A 64 -10.83 -0.19 -9.47
CA VAL A 64 -10.72 -0.32 -8.02
C VAL A 64 -11.13 0.99 -7.38
N THR A 65 -11.98 0.90 -6.36
CA THR A 65 -12.52 2.07 -5.64
C THR A 65 -12.41 1.95 -4.12
N GLU A 66 -12.01 0.79 -3.62
CA GLU A 66 -11.99 0.46 -2.19
C GLU A 66 -10.66 0.86 -1.56
N PHE A 67 -10.44 2.16 -1.44
CA PHE A 67 -9.27 2.71 -0.76
C PHE A 67 -9.57 3.03 0.70
N TRP A 68 -8.55 2.91 1.55
CA TRP A 68 -8.60 3.30 2.95
C TRP A 68 -7.59 4.41 3.22
N GLN A 69 -7.90 5.24 4.21
CA GLN A 69 -7.03 6.36 4.57
C GLN A 69 -6.04 5.95 5.66
N THR A 70 -4.83 6.50 5.62
CA THR A 70 -3.87 6.41 6.73
C THR A 70 -4.04 7.58 7.71
N LYS A 71 -4.50 8.73 7.20
CA LYS A 71 -4.82 9.94 7.95
C LYS A 71 -6.13 10.53 7.41
N PRO A 72 -6.93 11.26 8.21
CA PRO A 72 -6.75 11.50 9.65
C PRO A 72 -7.10 10.28 10.52
N ARG A 73 -7.95 9.36 10.03
CA ARG A 73 -8.38 8.18 10.79
C ARG A 73 -7.97 6.90 10.07
N SER A 74 -6.83 6.35 10.48
CA SER A 74 -6.22 5.17 9.86
C SER A 74 -7.17 3.98 9.78
N GLY A 75 -7.28 3.38 8.60
CA GLY A 75 -8.06 2.17 8.35
C GLY A 75 -9.54 2.39 8.06
N GLU A 76 -10.04 3.64 8.14
CA GLU A 76 -11.37 3.98 7.63
C GLU A 76 -11.36 4.08 6.10
N ALA A 77 -12.52 3.94 5.47
CA ALA A 77 -12.68 4.19 4.03
C ALA A 77 -12.22 5.60 3.65
N ALA A 78 -11.62 5.75 2.47
CA ALA A 78 -11.23 7.05 1.94
C ALA A 78 -12.43 8.00 1.85
N THR A 79 -12.22 9.26 2.24
CA THR A 79 -13.27 10.29 2.22
C THR A 79 -13.52 10.88 0.86
N GLU A 80 -12.47 10.95 0.03
CA GLU A 80 -12.55 11.30 -1.38
C GLU A 80 -12.55 10.03 -2.24
N LYS A 81 -13.37 10.02 -3.28
CA LYS A 81 -13.49 8.86 -4.16
C LYS A 81 -12.29 8.84 -5.10
N THR A 82 -11.66 7.68 -5.24
CA THR A 82 -10.62 7.44 -6.24
C THR A 82 -10.98 6.21 -7.06
N GLU A 83 -10.79 6.29 -8.38
CA GLU A 83 -10.90 5.15 -9.28
C GLU A 83 -9.54 4.88 -9.91
N VAL A 84 -9.06 3.64 -9.79
CA VAL A 84 -7.84 3.19 -10.46
C VAL A 84 -8.14 2.05 -11.41
N ARG A 85 -7.67 2.17 -12.64
CA ARG A 85 -7.78 1.18 -13.71
C ARG A 85 -6.39 0.79 -14.19
N ILE A 86 -6.18 -0.49 -14.49
CA ILE A 86 -4.92 -0.97 -15.02
C ILE A 86 -5.19 -1.74 -16.31
N VAL A 87 -4.59 -1.28 -17.40
CA VAL A 87 -4.56 -1.98 -18.67
C VAL A 87 -3.12 -2.19 -19.12
N TYR A 88 -2.88 -3.15 -20.00
CA TYR A 88 -1.55 -3.37 -20.55
C TYR A 88 -1.61 -3.90 -21.98
N THR A 89 -0.59 -3.57 -22.75
CA THR A 89 -0.33 -4.15 -24.07
C THR A 89 0.81 -5.17 -23.97
N THR A 90 1.30 -5.68 -25.09
CA THR A 90 2.46 -6.57 -25.10
C THR A 90 3.75 -5.94 -24.60
N SER A 91 3.85 -4.60 -24.60
CA SER A 91 5.07 -3.86 -24.27
C SER A 91 4.90 -2.85 -23.15
N THR A 92 3.67 -2.46 -22.82
CA THR A 92 3.43 -1.27 -22.00
C THR A 92 2.37 -1.53 -20.94
N PHE A 93 2.64 -1.08 -19.72
CA PHE A 93 1.73 -1.10 -18.58
C PHE A 93 1.17 0.30 -18.38
N TYR A 94 -0.15 0.43 -18.30
CA TYR A 94 -0.84 1.71 -18.18
C TYR A 94 -1.68 1.75 -16.91
N VAL A 95 -1.65 2.89 -16.24
CA VAL A 95 -2.42 3.15 -15.02
C VAL A 95 -3.28 4.39 -15.25
N GLY A 96 -4.60 4.20 -15.26
CA GLY A 96 -5.58 5.26 -15.37
C GLY A 96 -6.13 5.59 -14.00
N VAL A 97 -6.11 6.85 -13.61
CA VAL A 97 -6.48 7.30 -12.26
C VAL A 97 -7.45 8.46 -12.37
N VAL A 98 -8.55 8.39 -11.62
CA VAL A 98 -9.49 9.50 -11.46
C VAL A 98 -9.65 9.77 -9.98
N CYS A 99 -9.08 10.88 -9.52
CA CYS A 99 -9.26 11.38 -8.17
C CYS A 99 -10.42 12.38 -8.17
N PHE A 100 -11.53 12.02 -7.54
CA PHE A 100 -12.66 12.94 -7.36
C PHE A 100 -12.42 13.75 -6.09
N ASP A 101 -12.57 15.07 -6.20
CA ASP A 101 -12.51 15.97 -5.05
C ASP A 101 -13.84 16.72 -4.92
N ARG A 102 -14.37 16.83 -3.69
CA ARG A 102 -15.60 17.58 -3.39
C ARG A 102 -15.41 19.10 -3.51
N GLU A 103 -14.19 19.58 -3.38
CA GLU A 103 -13.79 20.98 -3.41
C GLU A 103 -12.64 21.19 -4.42
N PRO A 104 -12.86 20.97 -5.73
CA PRO A 104 -11.80 20.99 -6.74
C PRO A 104 -11.07 22.35 -6.85
N GLU A 105 -11.73 23.43 -6.43
CA GLU A 105 -11.16 24.79 -6.36
C GLU A 105 -10.06 24.92 -5.28
N GLN A 106 -9.98 23.97 -4.34
CA GLN A 106 -9.00 23.94 -3.24
C GLN A 106 -7.80 23.05 -3.54
N ILE A 107 -7.75 22.43 -4.71
CA ILE A 107 -6.63 21.57 -5.11
C ILE A 107 -5.32 22.37 -5.07
N ILE A 108 -4.35 21.88 -4.31
CA ILE A 108 -3.08 22.56 -4.08
C ILE A 108 -2.04 22.01 -5.04
N VAL A 109 -1.55 22.88 -5.93
CA VAL A 109 -0.33 22.66 -6.72
C VAL A 109 0.75 23.59 -6.16
N ALA A 110 1.56 23.08 -5.23
CA ALA A 110 2.55 23.90 -4.53
C ALA A 110 3.80 24.19 -5.39
N ASP A 111 4.22 23.27 -6.25
CA ASP A 111 5.38 23.44 -7.13
C ASP A 111 5.17 22.66 -8.44
N SER A 112 5.30 23.34 -9.58
CA SER A 112 5.14 22.76 -10.92
C SER A 112 6.47 22.33 -11.55
N ARG A 113 7.58 22.46 -10.82
CA ARG A 113 8.90 22.02 -11.29
C ARG A 113 9.04 20.51 -11.14
N ARG A 114 9.62 19.88 -12.16
CA ARG A 114 10.10 18.49 -12.11
C ARG A 114 10.95 18.27 -10.85
N ASP A 115 10.76 17.13 -10.18
CA ASP A 115 11.47 16.71 -8.95
C ASP A 115 11.11 17.48 -7.66
N SER A 116 9.99 18.20 -7.62
CA SER A 116 9.52 18.89 -6.39
C SER A 116 8.91 17.92 -5.37
N ASP A 117 9.05 18.24 -4.08
CA ASP A 117 8.46 17.43 -3.02
C ASP A 117 6.93 17.43 -3.15
N LEU A 118 6.35 16.24 -3.15
CA LEU A 118 4.92 16.01 -3.36
C LEU A 118 4.12 16.08 -2.05
N ASP A 119 4.78 16.43 -0.95
CA ASP A 119 4.20 16.36 0.41
C ASP A 119 3.30 17.57 0.76
N ASP A 120 3.43 18.68 0.03
CA ASP A 120 2.61 19.89 0.18
C ASP A 120 1.67 20.12 -1.04
N THR A 121 1.47 19.10 -1.87
CA THR A 121 0.60 19.16 -3.06
C THR A 121 -0.25 17.90 -3.17
N ASP A 122 -1.44 18.03 -3.75
CA ASP A 122 -2.24 16.87 -4.08
C ASP A 122 -1.49 15.99 -5.07
N SER A 123 -1.31 14.72 -4.74
CA SER A 123 -0.54 13.80 -5.57
C SER A 123 -1.09 12.39 -5.54
N PHE A 124 -0.85 11.68 -6.62
CA PHE A 124 -1.08 10.25 -6.72
C PHE A 124 0.26 9.56 -6.93
N ARG A 125 0.52 8.48 -6.19
CA ARG A 125 1.75 7.70 -6.29
C ARG A 125 1.43 6.20 -6.31
N ILE A 126 2.14 5.45 -7.14
CA ILE A 126 2.12 3.99 -7.18
C ILE A 126 3.50 3.43 -6.91
N ILE A 127 3.55 2.23 -6.32
CA ILE A 127 4.79 1.50 -6.09
C ILE A 127 4.64 0.12 -6.72
N LEU A 128 5.57 -0.23 -7.61
CA LEU A 128 5.61 -1.50 -8.32
C LEU A 128 6.80 -2.32 -7.82
N ASP A 129 6.51 -3.40 -7.10
CA ASP A 129 7.48 -4.48 -6.81
C ASP A 129 7.38 -5.53 -7.93
N THR A 130 8.28 -5.42 -8.91
CA THR A 130 8.28 -6.26 -10.12
C THR A 130 8.90 -7.64 -9.90
N TYR A 131 9.67 -7.81 -8.82
CA TYR A 131 10.31 -9.08 -8.47
C TYR A 131 9.62 -9.81 -7.31
N LEU A 132 8.60 -9.18 -6.71
CA LEU A 132 7.85 -9.67 -5.56
C LEU A 132 8.74 -9.95 -4.34
N ASP A 133 9.88 -9.28 -4.23
CA ASP A 133 10.89 -9.49 -3.20
C ASP A 133 10.61 -8.70 -1.91
N ARG A 134 9.58 -7.83 -1.96
CA ARG A 134 9.10 -6.96 -0.88
C ARG A 134 10.13 -6.00 -0.30
N GLN A 135 11.24 -5.81 -1.01
CA GLN A 135 12.37 -4.98 -0.58
C GLN A 135 12.66 -3.88 -1.58
N ASN A 136 12.47 -4.17 -2.86
CA ASN A 136 12.76 -3.26 -3.97
C ASN A 136 11.47 -2.90 -4.70
N GLY A 137 11.41 -1.67 -5.20
CA GLY A 137 10.26 -1.21 -5.96
C GLY A 137 10.54 0.04 -6.77
N PHE A 138 9.72 0.25 -7.78
CA PHE A 138 9.72 1.46 -8.59
C PHE A 138 8.52 2.32 -8.20
N VAL A 139 8.76 3.60 -7.96
CA VAL A 139 7.71 4.57 -7.63
C VAL A 139 7.49 5.46 -8.82
N PHE A 140 6.21 5.65 -9.14
CA PHE A 140 5.76 6.64 -10.10
C PHE A 140 4.73 7.50 -9.43
N GLY A 141 4.77 8.80 -9.67
CA GLY A 141 3.83 9.74 -9.09
C GLY A 141 3.57 10.91 -9.99
N THR A 142 2.39 11.48 -9.83
CA THR A 142 1.98 12.69 -10.54
C THR A 142 1.14 13.57 -9.63
N ASN A 143 0.86 14.79 -10.10
CA ASN A 143 -0.01 15.74 -9.44
C ASN A 143 -0.97 16.35 -10.49
N PRO A 144 -1.94 17.18 -10.07
CA PRO A 144 -2.86 17.85 -10.99
C PRO A 144 -2.20 18.77 -12.04
N ALA A 145 -0.92 19.12 -11.86
CA ALA A 145 -0.13 19.86 -12.85
C ALA A 145 0.63 18.96 -13.82
N ALA A 146 0.33 17.65 -13.82
CA ALA A 146 0.93 16.64 -14.67
C ALA A 146 2.47 16.55 -14.54
N ILE A 147 3.00 16.77 -13.34
CA ILE A 147 4.44 16.53 -13.12
C ILE A 147 4.71 15.03 -13.14
N GLU A 148 5.88 14.66 -13.66
CA GLU A 148 6.42 13.30 -13.58
C GLU A 148 7.34 13.21 -12.37
N TYR A 149 7.02 12.30 -11.46
CA TYR A 149 7.87 11.88 -10.35
C TYR A 149 8.21 10.41 -10.48
N ASP A 150 9.50 10.07 -10.50
CA ASP A 150 9.98 8.70 -10.44
C ASP A 150 11.02 8.51 -9.33
N ALA A 151 11.02 7.32 -8.74
CA ALA A 151 12.01 6.95 -7.75
C ALA A 151 12.20 5.45 -7.67
N GLN A 152 13.37 5.03 -7.19
CA GLN A 152 13.61 3.63 -6.84
C GLN A 152 13.67 3.48 -5.31
N VAL A 153 12.93 2.51 -4.77
CA VAL A 153 13.12 2.03 -3.39
C VAL A 153 14.03 0.81 -3.45
N ALA A 154 15.08 0.81 -2.63
CA ALA A 154 15.93 -0.35 -2.41
C ALA A 154 15.95 -0.73 -0.94
N ARG A 155 15.97 -2.03 -0.66
CA ARG A 155 16.17 -2.61 0.69
C ARG A 155 15.25 -1.99 1.75
N GLU A 156 13.95 -1.96 1.48
CA GLU A 156 12.93 -1.41 2.41
C GLU A 156 13.14 0.09 2.75
N GLY A 157 13.91 0.82 1.93
CA GLY A 157 14.26 2.22 2.19
C GLY A 157 15.47 2.43 3.10
N GLN A 158 16.22 1.36 3.42
CA GLN A 158 17.31 1.38 4.41
C GLN A 158 18.56 2.16 3.97
N ASP A 159 18.76 2.39 2.66
CA ASP A 159 19.95 3.06 2.13
C ASP A 159 19.85 4.60 2.06
N GLY A 160 18.80 5.22 2.64
CA GLY A 160 18.67 6.68 2.79
C GLY A 160 19.59 7.34 3.83
N GLY A 161 20.77 6.75 4.09
CA GLY A 161 21.75 7.17 5.10
C GLY A 161 22.59 8.39 4.69
N GLY A 162 21.95 9.48 4.28
CA GLY A 162 22.60 10.78 4.05
C GLY A 162 22.00 11.82 4.99
N ARG A 163 22.74 12.20 6.05
CA ARG A 163 22.39 13.28 6.99
C ARG A 163 22.39 14.65 6.30
N ASN A 164 21.49 14.92 5.36
CA ASN A 164 21.03 16.25 4.95
C ASN A 164 19.93 16.14 3.88
N SER A 165 18.72 15.72 4.25
CA SER A 165 17.53 16.08 3.49
C SER A 165 16.35 16.07 4.46
N GLY A 166 16.00 17.25 4.95
CA GLY A 166 14.70 17.45 5.59
C GLY A 166 13.67 17.56 4.48
N GLY A 167 12.71 16.64 4.44
CA GLY A 167 11.60 16.68 3.48
C GLY A 167 11.23 15.28 3.00
N SER A 168 12.01 14.69 2.13
CA SER A 168 11.62 13.44 1.47
C SER A 168 11.81 12.21 2.36
N ALA A 169 10.76 11.41 2.46
CA ALA A 169 10.76 10.09 3.08
C ALA A 169 12.07 9.33 2.79
N SER A 170 12.85 9.07 3.84
CA SER A 170 14.15 8.40 3.73
C SER A 170 13.98 7.03 3.08
N GLY A 171 14.55 6.83 1.90
CA GLY A 171 14.53 5.52 1.23
C GLY A 171 14.22 5.53 -0.27
N PHE A 172 13.86 6.68 -0.84
CA PHE A 172 13.64 6.84 -2.28
C PHE A 172 14.90 7.41 -2.96
N ASN A 173 15.39 6.70 -3.99
CA ASN A 173 16.40 7.20 -4.92
C ASN A 173 15.71 7.92 -6.07
N LEU A 174 15.65 9.26 -5.98
CA LEU A 174 15.06 10.16 -6.97
C LEU A 174 15.90 10.34 -8.24
N ASN A 175 17.13 9.81 -8.30
CA ASN A 175 17.98 9.93 -9.49
C ASN A 175 17.64 8.90 -10.58
N TRP A 176 16.55 8.14 -10.40
CA TRP A 176 16.14 7.10 -11.32
C TRP A 176 15.18 7.65 -12.36
N ASP A 177 15.71 8.09 -13.49
CA ASP A 177 14.99 8.69 -14.60
C ASP A 177 14.30 7.61 -15.47
N ALA A 178 13.02 7.35 -15.22
CA ALA A 178 12.25 6.42 -16.04
C ALA A 178 11.73 7.15 -17.28
N ALA A 179 11.77 6.50 -18.45
CA ALA A 179 11.07 7.01 -19.62
C ALA A 179 9.59 6.63 -19.51
N TRP A 180 8.76 7.56 -19.04
CA TRP A 180 7.31 7.44 -19.02
C TRP A 180 6.65 8.77 -19.37
N THR A 181 5.43 8.70 -19.86
CA THR A 181 4.63 9.83 -20.36
C THR A 181 3.18 9.50 -20.07
#